data_AF-A0A369SZ49-F1
#
_entry.id   AF-A0A369SZ49-F1
#
_cell.length_a   1.000
_cell.length_b   1.000
_cell.length_c   1.000
_cell.angle_alpha   90.00
_cell.angle_beta   90.00
_cell.angle_gamma   90.00
#
_symmetry.space_group_name_H-M   'P 1'
#
loop_
_entity.id
_entity.type
_entity.pdbx_description
1 polymer ?
#
loop_
_entity_poly.entity_id
_entity_poly.type
_entity_poly.pdbx_seq_one_letter_code
_entity_poly.pdbx_strand_id
1 'polypeptide(L)'
;DHFYTFCIINKDLVKKSEVSNFLLFMEFLEKTLSEFPRIQEEDFELIKYLLSNLYLIFANQKFGEDFLKYVVYLEEKAKKLEEEGKKIVKDFIDFSSIEDQTIKELNNLRINARILENLFWNAAREINRKEGIILVIPQFLNVLSKFVFWYIAVNFKDKIKYIRRDFKEVKFNEELYKKYLETYKKVTLDDYL
;
A
#
# COMPACT_ATOMS: atom_id res chain seq x y z
N ASP A 1 17.36 15.84 -1.48
CA ASP A 1 18.50 15.78 -2.43
C ASP A 1 18.51 14.57 -3.37
N HIS A 2 18.14 13.35 -2.95
CA HIS A 2 18.29 12.15 -3.79
C HIS A 2 17.30 12.01 -4.97
N PHE A 3 16.08 12.57 -4.88
CA PHE A 3 15.09 12.51 -5.97
C PHE A 3 15.51 13.30 -7.21
N TYR A 4 15.97 14.55 -7.03
CA TYR A 4 16.50 15.36 -8.12
C TYR A 4 17.70 14.68 -8.78
N THR A 5 18.57 14.03 -8.01
CA THR A 5 19.69 13.24 -8.54
C THR A 5 19.22 12.05 -9.38
N PHE A 6 18.19 11.30 -8.95
CA PHE A 6 17.62 10.19 -9.74
C PHE A 6 17.04 10.67 -11.08
N CYS A 7 16.26 11.76 -11.07
CA CYS A 7 15.66 12.34 -12.28
C CYS A 7 16.72 12.87 -13.27
N ILE A 8 17.86 13.37 -12.77
CA ILE A 8 18.97 13.85 -13.62
C ILE A 8 19.72 12.67 -14.28
N ILE A 9 19.85 11.54 -13.59
CA ILE A 9 20.62 10.38 -14.07
C ILE A 9 19.86 9.56 -15.12
N ASN A 10 18.52 9.47 -15.04
CA ASN A 10 17.72 8.65 -15.95
C ASN A 10 16.72 9.48 -16.77
N LYS A 11 17.23 10.31 -17.69
CA LYS A 11 16.41 11.17 -18.57
C LYS A 11 15.38 10.42 -19.44
N ASP A 12 15.56 9.12 -19.64
CA ASP A 12 14.70 8.27 -20.49
C ASP A 12 13.57 7.56 -19.72
N LEU A 13 13.52 7.65 -18.39
CA LEU A 13 12.52 6.92 -17.56
C LEU A 13 11.15 7.59 -17.51
N VAL A 14 11.06 8.89 -17.77
CA VAL A 14 9.83 9.68 -17.60
C VAL A 14 9.51 10.44 -18.89
N LYS A 15 8.38 10.12 -19.53
CA LYS A 15 7.88 10.91 -20.66
C LYS A 15 7.51 12.32 -20.19
N LYS A 16 7.92 13.34 -20.95
CA LYS A 16 7.50 14.74 -20.72
C LYS A 16 5.97 14.87 -20.85
N SER A 17 5.26 14.90 -19.72
CA SER A 17 3.89 15.40 -19.58
C SER A 17 3.86 16.47 -18.49
N GLU A 18 2.86 17.37 -18.51
CA GLU A 18 2.82 18.58 -17.66
C GLU A 18 2.78 18.28 -16.15
N VAL A 19 2.41 17.06 -15.72
CA VAL A 19 2.75 16.46 -14.42
C VAL A 19 2.83 14.94 -14.62
N SER A 20 4.00 14.31 -14.43
CA SER A 20 4.10 12.84 -14.50
C SER A 20 3.46 12.19 -13.26
N ASN A 21 2.74 11.09 -13.44
CA ASN A 21 2.20 10.31 -12.32
C ASN A 21 3.31 9.82 -11.36
N PHE A 22 4.53 9.66 -11.87
CA PHE A 22 5.69 9.34 -11.05
C PHE A 22 6.07 10.48 -10.10
N LEU A 23 5.97 11.74 -10.54
CA LEU A 23 6.23 12.90 -9.68
C LEU A 23 5.19 12.96 -8.55
N LEU A 24 3.90 12.78 -8.86
CA LEU A 24 2.83 12.74 -7.85
C LEU A 24 3.06 11.62 -6.82
N PHE A 25 3.48 10.44 -7.28
CA PHE A 25 3.84 9.33 -6.39
C PHE A 25 4.97 9.73 -5.43
N MET A 26 6.03 10.38 -5.94
CA MET A 26 7.19 10.76 -5.13
C MET A 26 6.88 11.92 -4.16
N GLU A 27 6.13 12.93 -4.58
CA GLU A 27 5.68 14.02 -3.69
C GLU A 27 4.81 13.48 -2.55
N PHE A 28 3.90 12.54 -2.87
CA PHE A 28 3.06 11.93 -1.85
C PHE A 28 3.86 10.99 -0.93
N LEU A 29 4.92 10.33 -1.43
CA LEU A 29 5.83 9.54 -0.61
C LEU A 29 6.60 10.42 0.38
N GLU A 30 7.12 11.55 -0.06
CA GLU A 30 7.80 12.53 0.81
C GLU A 30 6.86 13.05 1.90
N LYS A 31 5.61 13.40 1.55
CA LYS A 31 4.58 13.76 2.52
C LYS A 31 4.33 12.62 3.53
N THR A 32 4.22 11.39 3.05
CA THR A 32 3.98 10.23 3.93
C THR A 32 5.12 10.02 4.92
N LEU A 33 6.37 10.28 4.49
CA LEU A 33 7.56 10.18 5.34
C LEU A 33 7.66 11.32 6.37
N SER A 34 7.22 12.53 6.02
CA SER A 34 7.21 13.67 6.95
C SER A 34 6.14 13.54 8.03
N GLU A 35 5.01 12.91 7.70
CA GLU A 35 3.90 12.61 8.61
C GLU A 35 4.04 11.23 9.29
N PHE A 36 5.19 10.57 9.17
CA PHE A 36 5.36 9.21 9.68
C PHE A 36 5.18 9.15 11.21
N PRO A 37 4.42 8.17 11.75
CA PRO A 37 4.14 8.05 13.18
C PRO A 37 5.42 8.01 14.02
N ARG A 38 5.42 8.69 15.18
CA ARG A 38 6.56 8.72 16.10
C ARG A 38 6.58 7.48 17.01
N ILE A 39 6.81 6.31 16.42
CA ILE A 39 6.85 5.02 17.12
C ILE A 39 8.28 4.47 17.07
N GLN A 40 8.83 4.13 18.23
CA GLN A 40 10.17 3.54 18.38
C GLN A 40 10.07 2.02 18.51
N GLU A 41 9.62 1.39 17.44
CA GLU A 41 9.57 -0.07 17.32
C GLU A 41 10.30 -0.50 16.05
N GLU A 42 11.03 -1.62 16.14
CA GLU A 42 11.87 -2.16 15.07
C GLU A 42 11.11 -2.30 13.74
N ASP A 43 9.89 -2.83 13.79
CA ASP A 43 9.08 -3.05 12.59
C ASP A 43 8.69 -1.71 11.92
N PHE A 44 8.46 -0.63 12.69
CA PHE A 44 8.17 0.72 12.15
C PHE A 44 9.42 1.44 11.64
N GLU A 45 10.58 1.24 12.27
CA GLU A 45 11.85 1.73 11.76
C GLU A 45 12.19 1.08 10.41
N LEU A 46 11.99 -0.24 10.28
CA LEU A 46 12.13 -0.96 9.03
C LEU A 46 11.18 -0.43 7.96
N ILE A 47 9.90 -0.23 8.28
CA ILE A 47 8.92 0.35 7.36
C ILE A 47 9.38 1.73 6.87
N LYS A 48 9.83 2.60 7.78
CA LYS A 48 10.32 3.94 7.42
C LYS A 48 11.53 3.85 6.52
N TYR A 49 12.46 2.94 6.80
CA TYR A 49 13.62 2.66 5.94
C TYR A 49 13.17 2.22 4.54
N LEU A 50 12.26 1.26 4.43
CA LEU A 50 11.77 0.75 3.15
C LEU A 50 11.07 1.85 2.33
N LEU A 51 10.17 2.62 2.94
CA LEU A 51 9.53 3.78 2.29
C LEU A 51 10.57 4.80 1.79
N SER A 52 11.56 5.13 2.62
CA SER A 52 12.62 6.08 2.28
C SER A 52 13.49 5.62 1.11
N ASN A 53 13.50 4.32 0.80
CA ASN A 53 14.37 3.73 -0.22
C ASN A 53 13.59 3.13 -1.42
N LEU A 54 12.28 3.35 -1.53
CA LEU A 54 11.48 2.83 -2.64
C LEU A 54 12.03 3.22 -4.02
N TYR A 55 12.59 4.41 -4.15
CA TYR A 55 13.15 4.90 -5.41
C TYR A 55 14.36 4.07 -5.89
N LEU A 56 15.09 3.40 -4.99
CA LEU A 56 16.27 2.60 -5.34
C LEU A 56 15.91 1.32 -6.11
N ILE A 57 14.66 0.84 -5.97
CA ILE A 57 14.17 -0.33 -6.73
C ILE A 57 14.19 -0.04 -8.24
N PHE A 58 13.94 1.21 -8.65
CA PHE A 58 14.04 1.61 -10.06
C PHE A 58 15.49 1.74 -10.54
N ALA A 59 16.45 1.95 -9.64
CA ALA A 59 17.85 2.16 -9.98
C ALA A 59 18.68 0.86 -9.96
N ASN A 60 18.31 -0.13 -9.15
CA ASN A 60 19.15 -1.29 -8.88
C ASN A 60 18.33 -2.58 -8.62
N GLN A 61 18.44 -3.55 -9.54
CA GLN A 61 17.74 -4.84 -9.43
C GLN A 61 18.11 -5.64 -8.18
N LYS A 62 19.40 -5.67 -7.81
CA LYS A 62 19.88 -6.37 -6.61
C LYS A 62 19.26 -5.79 -5.33
N PHE A 63 19.09 -4.46 -5.30
CA PHE A 63 18.39 -3.81 -4.19
C PHE A 63 16.94 -4.26 -4.11
N GLY A 64 16.25 -4.43 -5.25
CA GLY A 64 14.89 -4.96 -5.28
C GLY A 64 14.76 -6.38 -4.70
N GLU A 65 15.75 -7.25 -4.90
CA GLU A 65 15.77 -8.60 -4.32
C GLU A 65 15.94 -8.58 -2.80
N ASP A 66 16.87 -7.76 -2.29
CA ASP A 66 17.04 -7.59 -0.85
C ASP A 66 15.82 -6.91 -0.22
N PHE A 67 15.20 -5.95 -0.92
CA PHE A 67 13.94 -5.32 -0.51
C PHE A 67 12.82 -6.34 -0.33
N LEU A 68 12.67 -7.27 -1.27
CA LEU A 68 11.63 -8.31 -1.21
C LEU A 68 11.74 -9.17 0.06
N LYS A 69 12.96 -9.47 0.54
CA LYS A 69 13.15 -10.23 1.80
C LYS A 69 12.52 -9.52 3.00
N TYR A 70 12.68 -8.20 3.09
CA TYR A 70 12.05 -7.40 4.14
C TYR A 70 10.52 -7.31 4.00
N VAL A 71 10.02 -7.27 2.76
CA VAL A 71 8.57 -7.31 2.51
C VAL A 71 7.96 -8.63 2.97
N VAL A 72 8.61 -9.75 2.68
CA VAL A 72 8.18 -11.08 3.15
C VAL A 72 8.19 -11.14 4.68
N TYR A 73 9.24 -10.63 5.33
CA TYR A 73 9.30 -10.54 6.79
C TYR A 73 8.11 -9.75 7.37
N LEU A 74 7.81 -8.56 6.83
CA LEU A 74 6.67 -7.76 7.27
C LEU A 74 5.33 -8.46 6.99
N GLU A 75 5.23 -9.23 5.91
CA GLU A 75 4.04 -10.01 5.59
C GLU A 75 3.79 -11.12 6.62
N GLU A 76 4.85 -11.83 7.05
CA GLU A 76 4.75 -12.83 8.12
C GLU A 76 4.33 -12.20 9.45
N LYS A 77 4.86 -11.02 9.80
CA LYS A 77 4.42 -10.25 10.97
C LYS A 77 2.96 -9.84 10.87
N ALA A 78 2.54 -9.34 9.70
CA ALA A 78 1.14 -8.98 9.45
C ALA A 78 0.20 -10.18 9.56
N LYS A 79 0.62 -11.38 9.14
CA LYS A 79 -0.16 -12.62 9.29
C LYS A 79 -0.33 -13.01 10.76
N LYS A 80 0.72 -12.93 11.58
CA LYS A 80 0.63 -13.19 13.02
C LYS A 80 -0.32 -12.22 13.73
N LEU A 81 -0.17 -10.92 13.44
CA LEU A 81 -1.08 -9.89 13.96
C LEU A 81 -2.52 -10.11 13.47
N GLU A 82 -2.73 -10.57 12.25
CA GLU A 82 -4.06 -10.92 11.73
C GLU A 82 -4.69 -12.08 12.49
N GLU A 83 -3.93 -13.15 12.77
CA GLU A 83 -4.42 -14.30 13.52
C GLU A 83 -4.83 -13.93 14.96
N GLU A 84 -4.06 -13.05 15.61
CA GLU A 84 -4.40 -12.51 16.91
C GLU A 84 -5.60 -11.56 16.83
N GLY A 85 -5.56 -10.63 15.88
CA GLY A 85 -6.57 -9.62 15.67
C GLY A 85 -7.94 -10.20 15.31
N LYS A 86 -8.01 -11.28 14.52
CA LYS A 86 -9.28 -11.97 14.20
C LYS A 86 -9.99 -12.55 15.43
N LYS A 87 -9.28 -12.80 16.52
CA LYS A 87 -9.89 -13.24 17.80
C LYS A 87 -10.50 -12.07 18.56
N ILE A 88 -10.08 -10.84 18.26
CA ILE A 88 -10.43 -9.60 18.95
C ILE A 88 -11.49 -8.82 18.17
N VAL A 89 -11.27 -8.64 16.87
CA VAL A 89 -12.10 -7.86 15.95
C VAL A 89 -13.36 -8.64 15.64
N LYS A 90 -14.48 -8.17 16.20
CA LYS A 90 -15.80 -8.80 16.02
C LYS A 90 -16.59 -8.20 14.86
N ASP A 91 -16.30 -6.97 14.49
CA ASP A 91 -17.05 -6.13 13.55
C ASP A 91 -16.10 -5.11 12.88
N PHE A 92 -16.61 -4.24 12.02
CA PHE A 92 -15.81 -3.18 11.38
C PHE A 92 -15.28 -2.19 12.43
N ILE A 93 -14.00 -1.82 12.32
CA ILE A 93 -13.40 -0.80 13.16
C ILE A 93 -13.76 0.60 12.64
N ASP A 94 -14.31 1.43 13.52
CA ASP A 94 -14.53 2.83 13.26
C ASP A 94 -13.32 3.68 13.67
N PHE A 95 -12.60 4.18 12.67
CA PHE A 95 -11.49 5.10 12.90
C PHE A 95 -11.94 6.57 12.98
N SER A 96 -13.17 6.90 12.59
CA SER A 96 -13.64 8.30 12.52
C SER A 96 -13.86 8.94 13.89
N SER A 97 -14.20 8.11 14.88
CA SER A 97 -14.53 8.54 16.25
C SER A 97 -13.39 8.31 17.25
N ILE A 98 -12.21 7.90 16.78
CA ILE A 98 -11.02 7.69 17.62
C ILE A 98 -10.32 9.03 17.83
N GLU A 99 -10.14 9.45 19.08
CA GLU A 99 -9.44 10.69 19.43
C GLU A 99 -7.94 10.50 19.65
N ASP A 100 -7.50 9.29 19.97
CA ASP A 100 -6.11 8.93 20.25
C ASP A 100 -5.19 9.28 19.07
N GLN A 101 -4.22 10.16 19.33
CA GLN A 101 -3.35 10.72 18.30
C GLN A 101 -2.46 9.66 17.65
N THR A 102 -1.95 8.70 18.43
CA THR A 102 -1.12 7.61 17.90
C THR A 102 -1.92 6.74 16.95
N ILE A 103 -3.17 6.40 17.30
CA ILE A 103 -4.04 5.63 16.41
C ILE A 103 -4.36 6.41 15.12
N LYS A 104 -4.60 7.73 15.21
CA LYS A 104 -4.84 8.58 14.04
C LYS A 104 -3.63 8.58 13.11
N GLU A 105 -2.42 8.78 13.64
CA GLU A 105 -1.18 8.78 12.86
C GLU A 105 -0.95 7.43 12.17
N LEU A 106 -1.14 6.32 12.90
CA LEU A 106 -1.07 4.97 12.33
C LEU A 106 -2.12 4.76 11.23
N ASN A 107 -3.37 5.16 11.47
CA ASN A 107 -4.42 5.04 10.47
C ASN A 107 -4.15 5.91 9.23
N ASN A 108 -3.55 7.09 9.41
CA ASN A 108 -3.10 7.93 8.30
C ASN A 108 -1.99 7.24 7.51
N LEU A 109 -0.99 6.64 8.16
CA LEU A 109 0.03 5.83 7.49
C LEU A 109 -0.60 4.68 6.68
N ARG A 110 -1.59 3.98 7.27
CA ARG A 110 -2.34 2.91 6.58
C ARG A 110 -3.03 3.41 5.31
N ILE A 111 -3.71 4.55 5.39
CA ILE A 111 -4.43 5.16 4.27
C ILE A 111 -3.44 5.64 3.21
N ASN A 112 -2.38 6.33 3.64
CA ASN A 112 -1.33 6.83 2.75
C ASN A 112 -0.65 5.68 1.99
N ALA A 113 -0.42 4.52 2.60
CA ALA A 113 0.10 3.35 1.92
C ALA A 113 -0.81 2.89 0.76
N ARG A 114 -2.13 2.90 0.94
CA ARG A 114 -3.10 2.56 -0.12
C ARG A 114 -3.17 3.61 -1.22
N ILE A 115 -3.04 4.89 -0.87
CA ILE A 115 -2.98 5.97 -1.85
C ILE A 115 -1.69 5.85 -2.68
N LEU A 116 -0.54 5.62 -2.02
CA LEU A 116 0.74 5.37 -2.68
C LEU A 116 0.67 4.19 -3.63
N GLU A 117 0.01 3.09 -3.25
CA GLU A 117 -0.16 1.92 -4.10
C GLU A 117 -0.93 2.27 -5.38
N ASN A 118 -2.03 3.01 -5.25
CA ASN A 118 -2.82 3.47 -6.40
C ASN A 118 -2.03 4.45 -7.29
N LEU A 119 -1.33 5.43 -6.70
CA LEU A 119 -0.48 6.37 -7.42
C LEU A 119 0.64 5.63 -8.16
N PHE A 120 1.23 4.62 -7.52
CA PHE A 120 2.24 3.78 -8.13
C PHE A 120 1.69 3.04 -9.35
N TRP A 121 0.51 2.43 -9.26
CA TRP A 121 -0.09 1.75 -10.42
C TRP A 121 -0.34 2.70 -11.59
N ASN A 122 -0.69 3.96 -11.31
CA ASN A 122 -0.82 4.98 -12.34
C ASN A 122 0.55 5.33 -12.94
N ALA A 123 1.57 5.51 -12.11
CA ALA A 123 2.94 5.78 -12.55
C ALA A 123 3.54 4.61 -13.34
N ALA A 124 3.30 3.36 -12.93
CA ALA A 124 3.83 2.16 -13.56
C ALA A 124 3.37 2.00 -15.01
N ARG A 125 2.21 2.54 -15.38
CA ARG A 125 1.72 2.58 -16.78
C ARG A 125 2.56 3.51 -17.66
N GLU A 126 3.23 4.50 -17.07
CA GLU A 126 4.11 5.45 -17.77
C GLU A 126 5.57 4.98 -17.81
N ILE A 127 5.97 4.10 -16.89
CA ILE A 127 7.33 3.57 -16.78
C ILE A 127 7.55 2.52 -17.88
N ASN A 128 8.48 2.79 -18.79
CA ASN A 128 8.81 1.90 -19.90
C ASN A 128 9.77 0.77 -19.46
N ARG A 129 9.43 0.05 -18.38
CA ARG A 129 10.20 -1.11 -17.89
C ARG A 129 9.28 -2.32 -17.68
N LYS A 130 9.57 -3.40 -18.40
CA LYS A 130 8.91 -4.71 -18.26
C LYS A 130 9.55 -5.58 -17.15
N GLU A 131 10.09 -4.96 -16.12
CA GLU A 131 10.82 -5.67 -15.06
C GLU A 131 9.87 -5.98 -13.91
N GLY A 132 9.62 -7.27 -13.65
CA GLY A 132 8.75 -7.73 -12.58
C GLY A 132 9.18 -7.28 -11.18
N ILE A 133 10.44 -6.88 -11.00
CA ILE A 133 10.99 -6.35 -9.73
C ILE A 133 10.24 -5.10 -9.24
N ILE A 134 9.67 -4.32 -10.16
CA ILE A 134 8.90 -3.11 -9.86
C ILE A 134 7.61 -3.46 -9.08
N LEU A 135 7.09 -4.69 -9.22
CA LEU A 135 5.91 -5.17 -8.50
C LEU A 135 6.14 -5.39 -6.99
N VAL A 136 7.40 -5.35 -6.53
CA VAL A 136 7.74 -5.37 -5.10
C VAL A 136 7.16 -4.15 -4.37
N ILE A 137 7.07 -3.00 -5.05
CA ILE A 137 6.57 -1.75 -4.47
C ILE A 137 5.08 -1.84 -4.07
N PRO A 138 4.14 -2.19 -4.99
CA PRO A 138 2.74 -2.30 -4.63
C PRO A 138 2.49 -3.45 -3.63
N GLN A 139 3.26 -4.55 -3.70
CA GLN A 139 3.19 -5.61 -2.70
C GLN A 139 3.56 -5.09 -1.31
N PHE A 140 4.66 -4.34 -1.20
CA PHE A 140 5.08 -3.73 0.06
C PHE A 140 4.02 -2.78 0.62
N LEU A 141 3.48 -1.89 -0.20
CA LEU A 141 2.50 -0.90 0.25
C LEU A 141 1.19 -1.57 0.73
N ASN A 142 0.78 -2.65 0.08
CA ASN A 142 -0.34 -3.48 0.52
C ASN A 142 -0.03 -4.18 1.86
N VAL A 143 1.14 -4.81 2.00
CA VAL A 143 1.59 -5.46 3.24
C VAL A 143 1.68 -4.45 4.39
N LEU A 144 2.23 -3.26 4.14
CA LEU A 144 2.30 -2.15 5.09
C LEU A 144 0.92 -1.76 5.60
N SER A 145 -0.04 -1.53 4.69
CA SER A 145 -1.40 -1.19 5.05
C SER A 145 -2.04 -2.26 5.94
N LYS A 146 -1.86 -3.54 5.58
CA LYS A 146 -2.35 -4.68 6.37
C LYS A 146 -1.67 -4.77 7.74
N PHE A 147 -0.35 -4.65 7.79
CA PHE A 147 0.43 -4.68 9.02
C PHE A 147 -0.08 -3.61 10.00
N VAL A 148 -0.17 -2.36 9.54
CA VAL A 148 -0.59 -1.23 10.37
C VAL A 148 -2.03 -1.40 10.86
N PHE A 149 -2.94 -1.89 10.01
CA PHE A 149 -4.30 -2.20 10.44
C PHE A 149 -4.34 -3.17 11.63
N TRP A 150 -3.67 -4.32 11.48
CA TRP A 150 -3.70 -5.34 12.53
C TRP A 150 -2.88 -4.94 13.76
N TYR A 151 -1.80 -4.20 13.59
CA TYR A 151 -1.06 -3.59 14.68
C TYR A 151 -1.96 -2.68 15.52
N ILE A 152 -2.77 -1.82 14.89
CA ILE A 152 -3.75 -1.01 15.61
C ILE A 152 -4.76 -1.90 16.32
N ALA A 153 -5.35 -2.86 15.61
CA ALA A 153 -6.39 -3.75 16.12
C ALA A 153 -5.96 -4.55 17.36
N VAL A 154 -4.72 -5.03 17.38
CA VAL A 154 -4.17 -5.83 18.48
C VAL A 154 -3.71 -4.95 19.64
N ASN A 155 -2.91 -3.91 19.36
CA ASN A 155 -2.24 -3.14 20.41
C ASN A 155 -3.13 -2.05 21.03
N PHE A 156 -4.20 -1.65 20.35
CA PHE A 156 -5.11 -0.60 20.81
C PHE A 156 -6.56 -1.08 20.93
N LYS A 157 -6.76 -2.39 21.10
CA LYS A 157 -8.09 -3.03 21.18
C LYS A 157 -9.06 -2.35 22.14
N ASP A 158 -8.58 -1.83 23.26
CA ASP A 158 -9.41 -1.20 24.30
C ASP A 158 -9.85 0.23 23.93
N LYS A 159 -9.20 0.83 22.93
CA LYS A 159 -9.48 2.19 22.41
C LYS A 159 -10.26 2.17 21.10
N ILE A 160 -10.51 0.99 20.55
CA ILE A 160 -11.18 0.82 19.26
C ILE A 160 -12.69 0.70 19.45
N LYS A 161 -13.43 1.49 18.69
CA LYS A 161 -14.88 1.36 18.56
C LYS A 161 -15.23 0.50 17.37
N TYR A 162 -16.21 -0.37 17.54
CA TYR A 162 -16.74 -1.21 16.49
C TYR A 162 -18.06 -0.65 15.98
N ILE A 163 -18.21 -0.56 14.67
CA ILE A 163 -19.50 -0.35 14.03
C ILE A 163 -20.04 -1.72 13.64
N ARG A 164 -21.13 -2.13 14.29
CA ARG A 164 -22.02 -3.15 13.72
C ARG A 164 -22.58 -2.58 12.43
N ARG A 165 -22.21 -3.18 11.31
CA ARG A 165 -23.08 -3.07 10.15
C ARG A 165 -24.25 -3.99 10.42
N ASP A 166 -25.44 -3.40 10.59
CA ASP A 166 -26.67 -4.13 10.26
C ASP A 166 -26.61 -4.41 8.77
N PHE A 167 -25.93 -5.50 8.39
CA PHE A 167 -26.15 -6.10 7.09
C PHE A 167 -27.59 -6.57 7.11
N LYS A 168 -28.51 -5.73 6.60
CA LYS A 168 -29.45 -6.30 5.63
C LYS A 168 -28.54 -6.99 4.63
N GLU A 169 -28.54 -8.32 4.63
CA GLU A 169 -27.87 -9.12 3.62
C GLU A 169 -28.20 -8.50 2.26
N VAL A 170 -27.32 -7.64 1.75
CA VAL A 170 -27.24 -7.46 0.31
C VAL A 170 -26.61 -8.77 -0.09
N LYS A 171 -27.45 -9.78 -0.35
CA LYS A 171 -27.02 -11.02 -0.98
C LYS A 171 -26.18 -10.59 -2.16
N PHE A 172 -24.87 -10.69 -2.00
CA PHE A 172 -23.94 -10.49 -3.09
C PHE A 172 -24.37 -11.54 -4.10
N ASN A 173 -25.00 -11.09 -5.17
CA ASN A 173 -25.56 -11.98 -6.16
C ASN A 173 -24.35 -12.53 -6.92
N GLU A 174 -23.70 -13.54 -6.35
CA GLU A 174 -22.51 -14.18 -6.90
C GLU A 174 -22.75 -14.62 -8.34
N GLU A 175 -24.00 -14.95 -8.70
CA GLU A 175 -24.40 -15.20 -10.08
C GLU A 175 -24.30 -13.96 -10.96
N LEU A 176 -24.70 -12.78 -10.48
CA LEU A 176 -24.56 -11.52 -11.24
C LEU A 176 -23.08 -11.16 -11.43
N TYR A 177 -22.25 -11.34 -10.39
CA TYR A 177 -20.80 -11.11 -10.46
C TYR A 177 -20.09 -12.14 -11.36
N LYS A 178 -20.44 -13.43 -11.27
CA LYS A 178 -19.96 -14.47 -12.18
C LYS A 178 -20.36 -14.19 -13.63
N LYS A 179 -21.61 -13.76 -13.85
CA LYS A 179 -22.12 -13.38 -15.18
C LYS A 179 -21.40 -12.15 -15.74
N TYR A 180 -21.08 -11.18 -14.88
CA TYR A 180 -20.26 -10.03 -15.25
C TYR A 180 -18.84 -10.45 -15.64
N LEU A 181 -18.19 -11.32 -14.85
CA LEU A 181 -16.85 -11.85 -15.16
C LEU A 181 -16.81 -12.73 -16.41
N GLU A 182 -17.85 -13.52 -16.68
CA GLU A 182 -17.98 -14.29 -17.92
C GLU A 182 -18.13 -13.41 -19.16
N THR A 183 -18.75 -12.23 -19.01
CA THR A 183 -18.88 -11.26 -20.10
C THR A 183 -17.52 -10.72 -20.53
N TYR A 184 -16.59 -10.51 -19.58
CA TYR A 184 -15.24 -10.02 -19.87
C TYR A 184 -14.23 -11.12 -20.25
N LYS A 185 -14.53 -12.39 -19.98
CA LYS A 185 -13.69 -13.53 -20.42
C LYS A 185 -13.83 -13.89 -21.90
N LYS A 186 -14.82 -13.31 -22.61
CA LYS A 186 -15.08 -13.57 -24.02
C LYS A 186 -14.60 -12.47 -24.96
N VAL A 187 -13.98 -11.41 -24.44
CA VAL A 187 -13.44 -10.32 -25.26
C VAL A 187 -12.04 -10.72 -25.69
N THR A 188 -11.86 -10.96 -26.98
CA THR A 188 -10.54 -11.22 -27.57
C THR A 188 -9.78 -9.91 -27.75
N LEU A 189 -8.45 -9.99 -27.78
CA LEU A 189 -7.56 -8.82 -27.85
C LEU A 189 -7.84 -7.89 -29.04
N ASP A 190 -8.49 -8.41 -30.10
CA ASP A 190 -8.89 -7.66 -31.29
C ASP A 190 -10.05 -6.68 -31.04
N ASP A 191 -10.84 -6.84 -29.97
CA ASP A 191 -11.93 -5.90 -29.63
C ASP A 191 -11.43 -4.62 -28.92
N TYR A 192 -10.12 -4.54 -28.64
CA TYR A 192 -9.47 -3.42 -27.96
C TYR A 192 -8.52 -2.59 -28.85
N LEU A 193 -8.38 -2.93 -30.14
CA LEU A 193 -7.61 -2.19 -31.15
C LEU A 193 -8.56 -1.45 -32.11
#